data_AF-A0A3A5HDW5-F1
#
_entry.id   AF-A0A3A5HDW5-F1
#
_cell.length_a   1.000
_cell.length_b   1.000
_cell.length_c   1.000
_cell.angle_alpha   90.00
_cell.angle_beta   90.00
_cell.angle_gamma   90.00
#
_symmetry.space_group_name_H-M   'P 1'
#
loop_
_entity.id
_entity.type
_entity.pdbx_description
1 polymer ?
#
loop_
_entity_poly.entity_id
_entity_poly.type
_entity_poly.pdbx_seq_one_letter_code
_entity_poly.pdbx_strand_id
1 'polypeptide(L)'
;MIKMERTCGSMRARVMYQGQEIGSMEGVYVTQWFVKNKYRFTGTFTRFLTKDPHHRRCGIVVDVIFPDKGILIKESKIDWIKEPTGSGTFTAKGIESHI
;
A
#
# COMPACT_ATOMS: atom_id res chain seq x y z
N MET A 1 -12.75 9.83 18.97
CA MET A 1 -11.82 8.73 19.31
C MET A 1 -11.03 8.34 18.07
N ILE A 2 -9.71 8.26 18.17
CA ILE A 2 -8.81 7.67 17.16
C ILE A 2 -8.30 6.39 17.79
N LYS A 3 -8.50 5.24 17.15
CA LYS A 3 -8.02 3.95 17.61
C LYS A 3 -7.28 3.24 16.49
N MET A 4 -6.05 2.82 16.76
CA MET A 4 -5.35 1.85 15.90
C MET A 4 -5.95 0.48 16.20
N GLU A 5 -6.46 -0.22 15.19
CA GLU A 5 -7.10 -1.51 15.40
C GLU A 5 -6.21 -2.68 15.02
N ARG A 6 -5.57 -2.63 13.86
CA ARG A 6 -4.78 -3.73 13.31
C ARG A 6 -3.63 -3.21 12.47
N THR A 7 -2.53 -3.94 12.49
CA THR A 7 -1.43 -3.79 11.55
C THR A 7 -1.19 -5.12 10.85
N CYS A 8 -0.94 -5.07 9.55
CA CYS A 8 -0.56 -6.22 8.75
C CYS A 8 0.63 -5.83 7.89
N GLY A 9 1.66 -6.68 7.81
CA GLY A 9 2.82 -6.38 7.00
C GLY A 9 3.27 -7.58 6.18
N SER A 10 3.77 -7.31 4.97
CA SER A 10 4.35 -8.30 4.08
C SER A 10 5.77 -7.87 3.71
N MET A 11 6.68 -8.84 3.64
CA MET A 11 8.05 -8.57 3.20
C MET A 11 8.08 -8.06 1.75
N ARG A 12 7.16 -8.55 0.92
CA ARG A 12 7.06 -8.17 -0.50
C ARG A 12 5.61 -8.19 -0.97
N ALA A 13 5.16 -7.06 -1.49
CA ALA A 13 3.85 -6.90 -2.08
C ALA A 13 3.93 -6.65 -3.58
N ARG A 14 2.99 -7.20 -4.35
CA ARG A 14 2.83 -6.87 -5.78
C ARG A 14 2.06 -5.56 -5.90
N VAL A 15 2.45 -4.70 -6.84
CA VAL A 15 1.81 -3.42 -7.09
C VAL A 15 1.13 -3.47 -8.46
N MET A 16 -0.19 -3.30 -8.46
CA MET A 16 -1.02 -3.32 -9.66
C MET A 16 -1.49 -1.92 -10.01
N TYR A 17 -1.44 -1.56 -11.27
CA TYR A 17 -2.00 -0.32 -11.80
C TYR A 17 -2.87 -0.66 -13.01
N GLN A 18 -4.15 -0.30 -12.96
CA GLN A 18 -5.12 -0.57 -14.03
C GLN A 18 -5.16 -2.06 -14.47
N GLY A 19 -5.06 -2.98 -13.50
CA GLY A 19 -5.08 -4.43 -13.74
C GLY A 19 -3.74 -5.04 -14.18
N GLN A 20 -2.70 -4.24 -14.41
CA GLN A 20 -1.36 -4.71 -14.78
C GLN A 20 -0.39 -4.59 -13.61
N GLU A 21 0.47 -5.58 -13.43
CA GLU A 21 1.56 -5.48 -12.45
C GLU A 21 2.62 -4.50 -12.95
N ILE A 22 2.86 -3.45 -12.18
CA ILE A 22 3.84 -2.39 -12.48
C ILE A 22 5.12 -2.50 -11.64
N GLY A 23 5.13 -3.38 -10.63
CA GLY A 23 6.29 -3.57 -9.78
C GLY A 23 5.97 -4.26 -8.46
N SER A 24 6.89 -4.12 -7.51
CA SER A 24 6.73 -4.62 -6.15
C SER A 24 7.19 -3.62 -5.11
N MET A 25 6.51 -3.61 -3.96
CA MET A 25 6.97 -2.90 -2.77
C MET A 25 7.59 -3.88 -1.77
N GLU A 26 8.65 -3.45 -1.09
CA GLU A 26 9.30 -4.21 -0.02
C GLU A 26 9.02 -3.58 1.34
N GLY A 27 9.02 -4.42 2.39
CA GLY A 27 8.82 -3.99 3.78
C GLY A 27 7.52 -3.22 3.97
N VAL A 28 6.42 -3.77 3.44
CA VAL A 28 5.13 -3.07 3.41
C VAL A 28 4.36 -3.35 4.68
N TYR A 29 3.85 -2.29 5.31
CA TYR A 29 2.94 -2.38 6.45
C TYR A 29 1.69 -1.58 6.15
N VAL A 30 0.53 -2.09 6.57
CA VAL A 30 -0.75 -1.38 6.53
C VAL A 30 -1.35 -1.37 7.92
N THR A 31 -1.79 -0.19 8.32
CA THR A 31 -2.47 0.08 9.58
C THR A 31 -3.92 0.44 9.32
N GLN A 32 -4.82 -0.27 9.99
CA GLN A 32 -6.23 0.05 10.07
C GLN A 32 -6.49 0.97 11.25
N TRP A 33 -7.07 2.13 10.96
CA TRP A 33 -7.50 3.12 11.93
C TRP A 33 -9.02 3.20 11.97
N PHE A 34 -9.58 3.33 13.16
CA PHE A 34 -10.96 3.74 13.35
C PHE A 34 -11.01 5.19 13.83
N VAL A 35 -11.48 6.09 12.97
CA VAL A 35 -11.47 7.54 13.19
C VAL A 35 -12.79 8.14 12.74
N LYS A 36 -13.44 8.92 13.61
CA LYS A 36 -14.72 9.60 13.33
C LYS A 36 -15.78 8.64 12.75
N ASN A 37 -15.93 7.46 13.38
CA ASN A 37 -16.88 6.41 13.01
C ASN A 37 -16.67 5.83 11.60
N LYS A 38 -15.44 5.89 11.08
CA LYS A 38 -15.07 5.34 9.77
C LYS A 38 -13.72 4.64 9.85
N TYR A 39 -13.55 3.61 9.04
CA TYR A 39 -12.26 2.98 8.82
C TYR A 39 -11.40 3.81 7.87
N ARG A 40 -10.11 3.87 8.18
CA ARG A 40 -9.07 4.45 7.32
C ARG A 40 -7.87 3.51 7.29
N PHE A 41 -7.24 3.39 6.14
CA PHE A 41 -6.09 2.53 5.95
C PHE A 41 -4.90 3.38 5.50
N THR A 42 -3.79 3.26 6.21
CA THR A 42 -2.53 3.90 5.86
C THR A 42 -1.47 2.83 5.76
N GLY A 43 -0.63 2.88 4.74
CA GLY A 43 0.50 1.99 4.63
C GLY A 43 1.84 2.70 4.49
N THR A 44 2.89 1.96 4.79
CA THR A 44 4.29 2.35 4.62
C THR A 44 5.00 1.27 3.81
N PHE A 45 6.03 1.64 3.06
CA PHE A 45 6.91 0.71 2.36
C PHE A 45 8.35 1.22 2.41
N THR A 46 9.31 0.31 2.47
CA THR A 46 10.73 0.66 2.54
C THR A 46 11.34 0.89 1.16
N ARG A 47 10.77 0.26 0.13
CA ARG A 47 11.24 0.39 -1.25
C ARG A 47 10.13 0.12 -2.24
N PHE A 48 10.05 0.93 -3.30
CA PHE A 48 9.22 0.66 -4.46
C PHE A 48 10.09 0.35 -5.68
N LEU A 49 10.00 -0.90 -6.15
CA LEU A 49 10.72 -1.41 -7.31
C LEU A 49 9.77 -1.46 -8.50
N THR A 50 10.00 -0.58 -9.49
CA THR A 50 9.28 -0.57 -10.76
C THR A 50 10.27 -0.48 -11.92
N LYS A 51 9.93 -1.08 -13.06
CA LYS A 51 10.72 -0.99 -14.30
C LYS A 51 10.52 0.34 -15.01
N ASP A 52 9.40 1.01 -14.75
CA ASP A 52 9.04 2.29 -15.37
C ASP A 52 9.10 3.41 -14.33
N PRO A 53 10.07 4.34 -14.45
CA PRO A 53 10.20 5.49 -13.55
C PRO A 53 8.95 6.36 -13.45
N HIS A 54 8.09 6.39 -14.47
CA HIS A 54 6.86 7.20 -14.45
C HIS A 54 5.84 6.73 -13.42
N HIS A 55 5.92 5.47 -12.99
CA HIS A 55 5.07 4.93 -11.93
C HIS A 55 5.59 5.27 -10.53
N ARG A 56 6.86 5.64 -10.38
CA ARG A 56 7.47 6.03 -9.11
C ARG A 56 7.19 7.51 -8.82
N ARG A 57 5.92 7.84 -8.58
CA ARG A 57 5.48 9.22 -8.31
C ARG A 57 4.42 9.29 -7.22
N CYS A 58 4.34 10.43 -6.54
CA CYS A 58 3.26 10.73 -5.63
C CYS A 58 1.92 10.85 -6.39
N GLY A 59 0.83 10.48 -5.73
CA GLY A 59 -0.53 10.60 -6.24
C GLY A 59 -0.99 9.49 -7.18
N ILE A 60 -0.11 8.56 -7.58
CA ILE A 60 -0.54 7.35 -8.30
C ILE A 60 -1.44 6.50 -7.40
N VAL A 61 -2.51 5.96 -7.98
CA VAL A 61 -3.46 5.07 -7.31
C VAL A 61 -3.24 3.66 -7.82
N VAL A 62 -2.86 2.75 -6.94
CA VAL A 62 -2.47 1.37 -7.24
C VAL A 62 -3.22 0.41 -6.32
N ASP A 63 -3.30 -0.86 -6.69
CA ASP A 63 -3.66 -1.90 -5.73
C ASP A 63 -2.39 -2.59 -5.23
N VAL A 64 -2.37 -2.91 -3.93
CA VAL A 64 -1.23 -3.58 -3.28
C VAL A 64 -1.66 -4.95 -2.82
N ILE A 65 -1.01 -6.00 -3.32
CA ILE A 65 -1.35 -7.39 -3.02
C ILE A 65 -0.28 -7.96 -2.12
N PHE A 66 -0.69 -8.52 -0.97
CA PHE A 66 0.15 -9.33 -0.09
C PHE A 66 -0.09 -10.81 -0.43
N PRO A 67 0.67 -11.39 -1.37
CA PRO A 67 0.41 -12.74 -1.86
C PRO A 67 0.57 -13.80 -0.75
N ASP A 68 1.49 -13.56 0.19
CA ASP A 68 1.73 -14.43 1.34
C ASP A 68 0.57 -14.48 2.34
N LYS A 69 -0.39 -13.56 2.23
CA LYS A 69 -1.52 -13.43 3.17
C LYS A 69 -2.89 -13.53 2.52
N GLY A 70 -2.97 -13.61 1.20
CA GLY A 70 -4.25 -13.52 0.48
C GLY A 70 -4.98 -12.19 0.72
N ILE A 71 -4.23 -11.10 0.94
CA ILE A 71 -4.77 -9.77 1.22
C ILE A 71 -4.57 -8.86 0.01
N LEU A 72 -5.62 -8.13 -0.35
CA LEU A 72 -5.64 -7.09 -1.37
C LEU A 72 -5.98 -5.75 -0.74
N ILE A 73 -5.13 -4.74 -0.92
CA ILE A 73 -5.34 -3.38 -0.45
C ILE A 73 -5.71 -2.51 -1.65
N LYS A 74 -6.96 -2.09 -1.71
CA LYS A 74 -7.54 -1.45 -2.89
C LYS A 74 -7.40 0.06 -2.90
N GLU A 75 -7.20 0.59 -4.11
CA GLU A 75 -7.14 2.01 -4.40
C GLU A 75 -6.17 2.76 -3.47
N SER A 76 -4.97 2.18 -3.32
CA SER A 76 -3.86 2.74 -2.56
C SER A 76 -3.26 3.93 -3.29
N LYS A 77 -3.52 5.14 -2.80
CA LYS A 77 -2.89 6.36 -3.29
C LYS A 77 -1.56 6.56 -2.60
N ILE A 78 -0.46 6.57 -3.35
CA ILE A 78 0.86 6.89 -2.82
C ILE A 78 0.89 8.37 -2.42
N ASP A 79 1.17 8.66 -1.14
CA ASP A 79 1.16 10.02 -0.62
C ASP A 79 2.50 10.72 -0.89
N TRP A 80 3.60 10.04 -0.57
CA TRP A 80 4.96 10.50 -0.83
C TRP A 80 5.91 9.34 -1.08
N ILE A 81 6.98 9.61 -1.84
CA ILE A 81 8.12 8.72 -2.06
C ILE A 81 9.39 9.52 -1.78
N LYS A 82 10.29 8.96 -0.97
CA LYS A 82 11.61 9.52 -0.71
C LYS A 82 12.62 8.94 -1.69
N GLU A 83 13.34 9.82 -2.36
CA GLU A 83 14.50 9.47 -3.16
C GLU A 83 15.78 9.39 -2.30
N PRO A 84 16.78 8.55 -2.66
CA PRO A 84 16.78 7.58 -3.76
C PRO A 84 16.21 6.21 -3.36
N THR A 85 15.92 6.00 -2.07
CA THR A 85 15.57 4.70 -1.49
C THR A 85 14.25 4.15 -2.03
N GLY A 86 13.32 5.02 -2.40
CA GLY A 86 11.98 4.64 -2.86
C GLY A 86 11.07 4.22 -1.72
N SER A 87 11.40 4.61 -0.47
CA SER A 87 10.52 4.43 0.70
C SER A 87 9.38 5.43 0.67
N GLY A 88 8.21 5.11 1.19
CA GLY A 88 7.08 6.02 1.15
C GLY A 88 5.91 5.59 2.01
N THR A 89 4.82 6.35 1.89
CA THR A 89 3.53 6.01 2.49
C THR A 89 2.42 6.06 1.45
N PHE A 90 1.31 5.42 1.78
CA PHE A 90 0.08 5.48 1.00
C PHE A 90 -1.14 5.49 1.91
N THR A 91 -2.25 5.97 1.37
CA THR A 91 -3.59 5.80 1.93
C THR A 91 -4.38 4.87 1.04
N ALA A 92 -5.25 4.03 1.60
CA ALA A 92 -6.07 3.11 0.81
C ALA A 92 -7.55 3.23 1.17
N LYS A 93 -8.43 2.89 0.21
CA LYS A 93 -9.89 2.92 0.45
C LYS A 93 -10.41 1.66 1.15
N GLY A 94 -9.77 0.52 0.95
CA GLY A 94 -10.25 -0.75 1.50
C GLY A 94 -9.19 -1.83 1.56
N ILE A 95 -9.48 -2.86 2.35
CA ILE A 95 -8.73 -4.11 2.40
C ILE A 95 -9.73 -5.24 2.17
N GLU A 96 -9.39 -6.14 1.26
CA GLU A 96 -10.11 -7.38 1.00
C GLU A 96 -9.21 -8.56 1.39
N SER A 97 -9.80 -9.58 1.99
CA SER A 97 -9.11 -10.84 2.31
C SER A 97 -9.91 -11.99 1.73
N HIS A 98 -9.26 -12.83 0.93
CA HIS A 98 -9.79 -14.14 0.61
C HIS A 98 -9.37 -15.08 1.73
N ILE A 99 -10.28 -15.33 2.68
CA ILE A 99 -10.18 -16.47 3.61
C ILE A 99 -11.00 -17.60 3.00
#